data_AF-A0A9D7LQJ6-F1
#
_entry.id   AF-A0A9D7LQJ6-F1
#
_cell.length_a   1.000
_cell.length_b   1.000
_cell.length_c   1.000
_cell.angle_alpha   90.00
_cell.angle_beta   90.00
_cell.angle_gamma   90.00
#
_symmetry.space_group_name_H-M   'P 1'
#
loop_
_entity.id
_entity.type
_entity.pdbx_description
1 polymer ?
#
loop_
_entity_poly.entity_id
_entity_poly.type
_entity_poly.pdbx_seq_one_letter_code
_entity_poly.pdbx_strand_id
1 'polypeptide(L)'
;MSFTTLVDVATLAAHLGDLEWRVIDVRHQLSDVGYGERAYSESHIPGAVFLHCDRDLSGPVTGANGRHPWPERDRLVERLGEIGIGPQTQVVVYDDAQGMIAGRLWVLLRWLGHERVALLDGGLQAWRAAGGAMTALPPKVHAVAFNASAEVGPITTDDVLERLETPGMRLVDARSPDRYRGENETIDPVGGHIPGAVNRFFRDNLRADGRYKPAAELRAEWLAVLAGALPEQVIHQCGSGVSACHNMLAMEIAGLPGSRLYAGSWSEWCVDPGRPIA
;
A
#
# COMPACT_ATOMS: atom_id res chain seq x y z
N MET A 1 9.40 16.60 14.43
CA MET A 1 9.91 15.69 13.37
C MET A 1 8.70 15.06 12.70
N SER A 2 8.73 14.85 11.39
CA SER A 2 7.68 14.13 10.66
C SER A 2 8.09 12.69 10.41
N PHE A 3 7.12 11.77 10.48
CA PHE A 3 7.30 10.36 10.16
C PHE A 3 6.92 10.12 8.69
N THR A 4 7.81 9.42 7.97
CA THR A 4 7.68 9.19 6.52
C THR A 4 7.55 7.70 6.15
N THR A 5 7.74 6.79 7.11
CA THR A 5 7.67 5.34 6.90
C THR A 5 6.85 4.63 7.97
N LEU A 6 7.36 4.57 9.21
CA LEU A 6 6.72 3.89 10.34
C LEU A 6 6.57 4.83 11.54
N VAL A 7 5.51 4.61 12.32
CA VAL A 7 5.33 5.21 13.65
C VAL A 7 4.95 4.10 14.63
N ASP A 8 5.48 4.16 15.85
CA ASP A 8 5.14 3.20 16.89
C ASP A 8 3.85 3.57 17.65
N VAL A 9 3.33 2.59 18.38
CA VAL A 9 2.09 2.73 19.17
C VAL A 9 2.20 3.82 20.24
N ALA A 10 3.34 3.93 20.93
CA ALA A 10 3.50 4.90 22.02
C ALA A 10 3.48 6.33 21.47
N THR A 11 4.14 6.55 20.34
CA THR A 11 4.17 7.82 19.62
C THR A 11 2.78 8.19 19.15
N LEU A 12 2.06 7.28 18.47
CA LEU A 12 0.69 7.56 18.04
C LEU A 12 -0.22 7.89 19.24
N ALA A 13 -0.12 7.12 20.32
CA ALA A 13 -0.92 7.34 21.52
C ALA A 13 -0.71 8.73 22.13
N ALA A 14 0.53 9.24 22.11
CA ALA A 14 0.85 10.58 22.59
C ALA A 14 0.26 11.72 21.73
N HIS A 15 -0.13 11.44 20.47
CA HIS A 15 -0.59 12.45 19.50
C HIS A 15 -2.07 12.28 19.09
N LEU A 16 -2.86 11.40 19.72
CA LEU A 16 -4.27 11.18 19.35
C LEU A 16 -5.15 12.45 19.45
N GLY A 17 -4.75 13.42 20.27
CA GLY A 17 -5.45 14.69 20.44
C GLY A 17 -4.93 15.84 19.57
N ASP A 18 -3.85 15.61 18.81
CA ASP A 18 -3.20 16.68 18.05
C ASP A 18 -3.91 16.93 16.73
N LEU A 19 -4.33 18.17 16.51
CA LEU A 19 -5.06 18.58 15.30
C LEU A 19 -4.20 18.49 14.02
N GLU A 20 -2.89 18.46 14.16
CA GLU A 20 -1.95 18.28 13.04
C GLU A 20 -1.73 16.79 12.68
N TRP A 21 -2.35 15.86 13.41
CA TRP A 21 -2.27 14.43 13.13
C TRP A 21 -3.60 13.91 12.59
N ARG A 22 -3.50 12.97 11.65
CA ARG A 22 -4.66 12.28 11.12
C ARG A 22 -4.42 10.79 11.07
N VAL A 23 -5.23 10.06 11.84
CA VAL A 23 -5.23 8.59 11.81
C VAL A 23 -6.22 8.14 10.75
N ILE A 24 -5.81 7.23 9.86
CA ILE A 24 -6.65 6.68 8.80
C ILE A 24 -6.75 5.17 8.97
N ASP A 25 -7.98 4.70 9.08
CA ASP A 25 -8.33 3.29 9.03
C ASP A 25 -8.63 2.90 7.58
N VAL A 26 -7.90 1.92 7.06
CA VAL A 26 -8.12 1.37 5.71
C VAL A 26 -8.40 -0.13 5.72
N ARG A 27 -8.98 -0.66 6.80
CA ARG A 27 -9.36 -2.08 6.87
C ARG A 27 -10.20 -2.48 5.67
N HIS A 28 -9.87 -3.61 5.05
CA HIS A 28 -10.55 -4.11 3.86
C HIS A 28 -10.31 -5.61 3.71
N GLN A 29 -11.30 -6.31 3.14
CA GLN A 29 -11.17 -7.72 2.76
C GLN A 29 -11.72 -7.91 1.35
N LEU A 30 -10.92 -8.54 0.49
CA LEU A 30 -11.27 -8.73 -0.92
C LEU A 30 -12.55 -9.58 -1.09
N SER A 31 -12.78 -10.54 -0.20
CA SER A 31 -13.96 -11.42 -0.23
C SER A 31 -15.22 -10.77 0.35
N ASP A 32 -15.10 -9.62 1.02
CA ASP A 32 -16.20 -8.92 1.69
C ASP A 32 -15.89 -7.42 1.71
N VAL A 33 -16.26 -6.74 0.63
CA VAL A 33 -15.97 -5.31 0.45
C VAL A 33 -16.54 -4.43 1.56
N GLY A 34 -17.66 -4.85 2.19
CA GLY A 34 -18.28 -4.14 3.30
C GLY A 34 -17.60 -4.36 4.66
N TYR A 35 -16.62 -5.27 4.76
CA TYR A 35 -15.95 -5.60 6.01
C TYR A 35 -15.37 -4.37 6.72
N GLY A 36 -14.62 -3.55 5.98
CA GLY A 36 -13.89 -2.41 6.53
C GLY A 36 -14.80 -1.41 7.22
N GLU A 37 -15.89 -1.04 6.56
CA GLU A 37 -16.86 -0.07 7.08
C GLU A 37 -17.56 -0.59 8.33
N ARG A 38 -17.98 -1.87 8.33
CA ARG A 38 -18.59 -2.49 9.51
C ARG A 38 -17.61 -2.58 10.67
N ALA A 39 -16.37 -3.00 10.41
CA ALA A 39 -15.33 -3.15 11.42
C ALA A 39 -14.91 -1.78 12.02
N TYR A 40 -14.91 -0.73 11.20
CA TYR A 40 -14.71 0.65 11.65
C TYR A 40 -15.88 1.14 12.51
N SER A 41 -17.12 0.98 12.06
CA SER A 41 -18.30 1.39 12.83
C SER A 41 -18.42 0.67 14.17
N GLU A 42 -17.99 -0.59 14.26
CA GLU A 42 -17.94 -1.33 15.52
C GLU A 42 -16.87 -0.75 16.47
N SER A 43 -15.64 -0.58 15.98
CA SER A 43 -14.56 -0.06 16.81
C SER A 43 -13.31 0.33 16.01
N HIS A 44 -12.75 1.50 16.28
CA HIS A 44 -11.52 2.04 15.67
C HIS A 44 -10.66 2.81 16.69
N ILE A 45 -9.43 3.14 16.30
CA ILE A 45 -8.55 4.02 17.08
C ILE A 45 -9.21 5.41 17.20
N PRO A 46 -9.28 6.03 18.40
CA PRO A 46 -9.88 7.35 18.58
C PRO A 46 -9.31 8.39 17.61
N GLY A 47 -10.18 9.19 17.00
CA GLY A 47 -9.75 10.19 16.02
C GLY A 47 -9.57 9.66 14.59
N ALA A 48 -9.59 8.34 14.39
CA ALA A 48 -9.40 7.76 13.06
C ALA A 48 -10.56 8.06 12.11
N VAL A 49 -10.26 8.30 10.84
CA VAL A 49 -11.24 8.37 9.74
C VAL A 49 -11.09 7.15 8.86
N PHE A 50 -12.20 6.58 8.41
CA PHE A 50 -12.20 5.44 7.49
C PHE A 50 -12.07 5.89 6.02
N LEU A 51 -11.21 5.20 5.27
CA LEU A 51 -11.17 5.24 3.80
C LEU A 51 -11.31 3.82 3.24
N HIS A 52 -12.27 3.66 2.33
CA HIS A 52 -12.55 2.38 1.69
C HIS A 52 -11.59 2.14 0.52
N CYS A 53 -10.96 0.95 0.46
CA CYS A 53 -10.01 0.61 -0.59
C CYS A 53 -10.59 0.83 -2.00
N ASP A 54 -11.75 0.24 -2.29
CA ASP A 54 -12.32 0.29 -3.65
C ASP A 54 -12.94 1.64 -4.03
N ARG A 55 -13.58 2.34 -3.07
CA ARG A 55 -14.32 3.59 -3.35
C ARG A 55 -13.44 4.82 -3.26
N ASP A 56 -12.57 4.87 -2.24
CA ASP A 56 -11.77 6.06 -1.94
C ASP A 56 -10.32 5.93 -2.46
N LEU A 57 -9.76 4.71 -2.47
CA LEU A 57 -8.35 4.46 -2.84
C LEU A 57 -8.20 3.82 -4.23
N SER A 58 -9.27 3.65 -4.99
CA SER A 58 -9.26 3.04 -6.32
C SER A 58 -10.12 3.81 -7.33
N GLY A 59 -9.75 3.69 -8.59
CA GLY A 59 -10.52 4.19 -9.73
C GLY A 59 -11.53 3.15 -10.24
N PRO A 60 -12.40 3.54 -11.18
CA PRO A 60 -13.40 2.64 -11.76
C PRO A 60 -12.74 1.49 -12.53
N VAL A 61 -13.25 0.28 -12.32
CA VAL A 61 -12.87 -0.91 -13.11
C VAL A 61 -13.57 -0.84 -14.46
N THR A 62 -12.81 -0.95 -15.55
CA THR A 62 -13.32 -0.85 -16.93
C THR A 62 -13.37 -2.20 -17.66
N GLY A 63 -12.84 -3.26 -17.04
CA GLY A 63 -12.65 -4.57 -17.66
C GLY A 63 -11.40 -4.66 -18.53
N ALA A 64 -10.74 -3.53 -18.81
CA ALA A 64 -9.45 -3.46 -19.50
C ALA A 64 -8.29 -3.06 -18.57
N ASN A 65 -8.60 -2.71 -17.31
CA ASN A 65 -7.63 -2.38 -16.27
C ASN A 65 -7.66 -3.41 -15.12
N GLY A 66 -6.71 -3.29 -14.18
CA GLY A 66 -6.67 -4.15 -12.99
C GLY A 66 -7.85 -3.96 -12.03
N ARG A 67 -7.98 -4.83 -11.03
CA ARG A 67 -9.08 -4.79 -10.04
C ARG A 67 -9.08 -3.57 -9.13
N HIS A 68 -7.92 -2.93 -8.91
CA HIS A 68 -7.81 -1.74 -8.07
C HIS A 68 -6.99 -0.65 -8.79
N PRO A 69 -7.51 -0.08 -9.90
CA PRO A 69 -6.87 1.00 -10.62
C PRO A 69 -6.54 2.15 -9.67
N TRP A 70 -5.55 2.98 -9.98
CA TRP A 70 -5.34 4.20 -9.20
C TRP A 70 -6.57 5.12 -9.30
N PRO A 71 -6.92 5.83 -8.22
CA PRO A 71 -8.05 6.75 -8.23
C PRO A 71 -7.77 7.94 -9.15
N GLU A 72 -8.84 8.59 -9.62
CA GLU A 72 -8.73 9.88 -10.28
C GLU A 72 -8.05 10.87 -9.31
N ARG A 73 -7.00 11.54 -9.77
CA ARG A 73 -6.17 12.44 -8.94
C ARG A 73 -7.02 13.46 -8.19
N ASP A 74 -7.87 14.19 -8.92
CA ASP A 74 -8.65 15.29 -8.36
C ASP A 74 -9.68 14.79 -7.33
N ARG A 75 -10.27 13.61 -7.55
CA ARG A 75 -11.18 12.99 -6.57
C ARG A 75 -10.46 12.59 -5.30
N LEU A 76 -9.25 12.02 -5.42
CA LEU A 76 -8.46 11.67 -4.24
C LEU A 76 -8.04 12.94 -3.48
N VAL A 77 -7.61 13.99 -4.18
CA VAL A 77 -7.25 15.29 -3.57
C VAL A 77 -8.42 15.89 -2.80
N GLU A 78 -9.61 15.94 -3.42
CA GLU A 78 -10.83 16.42 -2.76
C GLU A 78 -11.14 15.59 -1.51
N ARG A 79 -11.14 14.25 -1.65
CA ARG A 79 -11.44 13.34 -0.54
C ARG A 79 -10.47 13.50 0.63
N LEU A 80 -9.18 13.65 0.37
CA LEU A 80 -8.16 13.89 1.42
C LEU A 80 -8.39 15.21 2.15
N GLY A 81 -8.77 16.27 1.42
CA GLY A 81 -9.11 17.56 1.99
C GLY A 81 -10.37 17.51 2.87
N GLU A 82 -11.43 16.84 2.41
CA GLU A 82 -12.67 16.62 3.18
C GLU A 82 -12.41 15.97 4.54
N ILE A 83 -11.48 15.00 4.57
CA ILE A 83 -11.10 14.32 5.80
C ILE A 83 -10.03 15.06 6.59
N GLY A 84 -9.76 16.33 6.30
CA GLY A 84 -8.91 17.19 7.12
C GLY A 84 -7.41 16.90 7.00
N ILE A 85 -6.96 16.34 5.88
CA ILE A 85 -5.53 16.22 5.56
C ILE A 85 -5.12 17.46 4.79
N GLY A 86 -4.33 18.31 5.45
CA GLY A 86 -3.71 19.49 4.84
C GLY A 86 -2.22 19.29 4.59
N PRO A 87 -1.51 20.30 4.04
CA PRO A 87 -0.12 20.17 3.60
C PRO A 87 0.88 19.84 4.72
N GLN A 88 0.56 20.13 5.98
CA GLN A 88 1.44 19.90 7.13
C GLN A 88 1.02 18.70 7.99
N THR A 89 -0.14 18.11 7.71
CA THR A 89 -0.74 17.03 8.50
C THR A 89 0.16 15.80 8.51
N GLN A 90 0.51 15.30 9.69
CA GLN A 90 1.10 13.98 9.84
C GLN A 90 -0.01 12.93 9.71
N VAL A 91 0.05 12.13 8.64
CA VAL A 91 -0.88 11.03 8.42
C VAL A 91 -0.29 9.75 9.03
N VAL A 92 -1.11 9.01 9.77
CA VAL A 92 -0.82 7.67 10.27
C VAL A 92 -1.86 6.72 9.73
N VAL A 93 -1.45 5.73 8.95
CA VAL A 93 -2.34 4.76 8.33
C VAL A 93 -2.23 3.43 9.05
N TYR A 94 -3.35 2.76 9.27
CA TYR A 94 -3.37 1.40 9.78
C TYR A 94 -4.46 0.56 9.11
N ASP A 95 -4.26 -0.75 9.17
CA ASP A 95 -5.27 -1.76 8.89
C ASP A 95 -5.15 -2.89 9.92
N ASP A 96 -5.90 -3.96 9.71
CA ASP A 96 -5.81 -5.23 10.44
C ASP A 96 -5.29 -6.37 9.53
N ALA A 97 -4.67 -6.02 8.41
CA ALA A 97 -4.17 -6.92 7.37
C ALA A 97 -2.65 -6.81 7.23
N GLN A 98 -1.95 -6.59 8.35
CA GLN A 98 -0.48 -6.52 8.43
C GLN A 98 0.11 -5.41 7.56
N GLY A 99 -0.58 -4.27 7.45
CA GLY A 99 -0.15 -3.12 6.67
C GLY A 99 -0.34 -3.25 5.15
N MET A 100 -0.95 -4.35 4.69
CA MET A 100 -1.14 -4.61 3.25
C MET A 100 -1.94 -3.49 2.56
N ILE A 101 -3.04 -3.05 3.19
CA ILE A 101 -3.91 -2.01 2.62
C ILE A 101 -3.36 -0.63 2.98
N ALA A 102 -2.81 -0.48 4.19
CA ALA A 102 -2.19 0.76 4.64
C ALA A 102 -1.04 1.22 3.73
N GLY A 103 -0.26 0.27 3.20
CA GLY A 103 0.80 0.55 2.22
C GLY A 103 0.26 1.23 0.97
N ARG A 104 -0.96 0.91 0.51
CA ARG A 104 -1.57 1.55 -0.67
C ARG A 104 -1.79 3.04 -0.47
N LEU A 105 -2.43 3.44 0.65
CA LEU A 105 -2.64 4.85 0.93
C LEU A 105 -1.31 5.59 1.13
N TRP A 106 -0.30 4.94 1.73
CA TRP A 106 1.04 5.52 1.84
C TRP A 106 1.66 5.83 0.46
N VAL A 107 1.55 4.91 -0.51
CA VAL A 107 2.01 5.17 -1.90
C VAL A 107 1.21 6.30 -2.55
N LEU A 108 -0.11 6.30 -2.41
CA LEU A 108 -0.98 7.31 -3.04
C LEU A 108 -0.72 8.72 -2.49
N LEU A 109 -0.52 8.87 -1.18
CA LEU A 109 -0.16 10.15 -0.58
C LEU A 109 1.18 10.67 -1.11
N ARG A 110 2.20 9.79 -1.23
CA ARG A 110 3.49 10.16 -1.80
C ARG A 110 3.41 10.47 -3.29
N TRP A 111 2.57 9.77 -4.05
CA TRP A 111 2.28 10.11 -5.44
C TRP A 111 1.73 11.53 -5.58
N LEU A 112 0.89 11.97 -4.64
CA LEU A 112 0.40 13.35 -4.59
C LEU A 112 1.41 14.35 -4.01
N GLY A 113 2.59 13.90 -3.55
CA GLY A 113 3.64 14.75 -2.98
C GLY A 113 3.55 14.95 -1.46
N HIS A 114 2.68 14.20 -0.76
CA HIS A 114 2.53 14.26 0.69
C HIS A 114 3.40 13.23 1.40
N GLU A 115 4.60 13.64 1.82
CA GLU A 115 5.58 12.73 2.42
C GLU A 115 5.38 12.48 3.91
N ARG A 116 4.58 13.30 4.60
CA ARG A 116 4.28 13.20 6.03
C ARG A 116 3.25 12.11 6.29
N VAL A 117 3.60 10.89 5.95
CA VAL A 117 2.75 9.71 6.08
C VAL A 117 3.57 8.54 6.60
N ALA A 118 3.04 7.82 7.59
CA ALA A 118 3.64 6.62 8.12
C ALA A 118 2.57 5.55 8.39
N LEU A 119 2.98 4.28 8.38
CA LEU A 119 2.15 3.18 8.87
C LEU A 119 2.33 3.03 10.38
N LEU A 120 1.24 2.70 11.08
CA LEU A 120 1.35 2.20 12.46
C LEU A 120 2.03 0.83 12.46
N ASP A 121 3.23 0.74 13.01
CA ASP A 121 4.03 -0.49 13.00
C ASP A 121 3.35 -1.61 13.81
N GLY A 122 3.01 -2.70 13.14
CA GLY A 122 2.20 -3.81 13.67
C GLY A 122 0.68 -3.59 13.63
N GLY A 123 0.21 -2.48 13.06
CA GLY A 123 -1.19 -2.22 12.76
C GLY A 123 -2.12 -2.17 13.98
N LEU A 124 -3.41 -2.46 13.75
CA LEU A 124 -4.43 -2.48 14.80
C LEU A 124 -4.14 -3.54 15.88
N GLN A 125 -3.48 -4.64 15.50
CA GLN A 125 -3.10 -5.72 16.40
C GLN A 125 -2.10 -5.22 17.46
N ALA A 126 -1.05 -4.50 17.05
CA ALA A 126 -0.08 -3.94 17.99
C ALA A 126 -0.71 -2.86 18.88
N TRP A 127 -1.61 -2.03 18.34
CA TRP A 127 -2.37 -1.05 19.12
C TRP A 127 -3.17 -1.71 20.25
N ARG A 128 -3.95 -2.74 19.92
CA ARG A 128 -4.76 -3.50 20.89
C ARG A 128 -3.90 -4.24 21.91
N ALA A 129 -2.81 -4.87 21.46
CA ALA A 129 -1.89 -5.59 22.35
C ALA A 129 -1.23 -4.67 23.39
N ALA A 130 -1.03 -3.40 23.07
CA ALA A 130 -0.53 -2.38 24.00
C ALA A 130 -1.62 -1.80 24.93
N GLY A 131 -2.86 -2.30 24.88
CA GLY A 131 -3.98 -1.75 25.65
C GLY A 131 -4.48 -0.41 25.12
N GLY A 132 -4.24 -0.10 23.84
CA GLY A 132 -4.68 1.14 23.21
C GLY A 132 -6.20 1.32 23.24
N ALA A 133 -6.64 2.54 23.51
CA ALA A 133 -8.05 2.87 23.56
C ALA A 133 -8.72 2.66 22.19
N MET A 134 -9.99 2.29 22.22
CA MET A 134 -10.81 2.05 21.04
C MET A 134 -12.16 2.76 21.21
N THR A 135 -12.79 3.16 20.12
CA THR A 135 -14.08 3.88 20.13
C THR A 135 -14.93 3.51 18.92
N ALA A 136 -16.24 3.72 19.02
CA ALA A 136 -17.16 3.71 17.88
C ALA A 136 -17.59 5.13 17.47
N LEU A 137 -17.15 6.16 18.21
CA LEU A 137 -17.54 7.54 17.97
C LEU A 137 -16.76 8.10 16.77
N PRO A 138 -17.44 8.55 15.71
CA PRO A 138 -16.76 9.17 14.58
C PRO A 138 -16.06 10.47 15.02
N PRO A 139 -14.88 10.78 14.46
CA PRO A 139 -14.18 12.02 14.78
C PRO A 139 -14.93 13.24 14.24
N LYS A 140 -14.74 14.38 14.89
CA LYS A 140 -15.08 15.67 14.28
C LYS A 140 -13.96 16.08 13.34
N VAL A 141 -14.31 16.31 12.08
CA VAL A 141 -13.34 16.64 11.03
C VAL A 141 -13.70 17.98 10.42
N HIS A 142 -12.68 18.81 10.22
CA HIS A 142 -12.80 20.06 9.49
C HIS A 142 -12.10 19.88 8.15
N ALA A 143 -12.82 20.15 7.06
CA ALA A 143 -12.25 20.12 5.73
C ALA A 143 -11.16 21.19 5.59
N VAL A 144 -10.09 20.84 4.90
CA VAL A 144 -8.96 21.73 4.58
C VAL A 144 -8.54 21.52 3.14
N ALA A 145 -7.83 22.48 2.56
CA ALA A 145 -7.27 22.30 1.22
C ALA A 145 -6.09 21.31 1.25
N PHE A 146 -6.13 20.30 0.39
CA PHE A 146 -5.00 19.42 0.11
C PHE A 146 -4.27 19.93 -1.14
N ASN A 147 -2.95 20.14 -1.04
CA ASN A 147 -2.14 20.65 -2.15
C ASN A 147 -1.28 19.53 -2.74
N ALA A 148 -1.69 19.01 -3.90
CA ALA A 148 -0.91 18.00 -4.61
C ALA A 148 0.18 18.65 -5.47
N SER A 149 1.41 18.13 -5.42
CA SER A 149 2.58 18.74 -6.07
C SER A 149 3.41 17.80 -6.96
N ALA A 150 3.26 16.48 -6.84
CA ALA A 150 4.02 15.51 -7.63
C ALA A 150 3.14 14.80 -8.67
N GLU A 151 3.71 14.45 -9.83
CA GLU A 151 3.28 13.33 -10.69
C GLU A 151 4.45 12.77 -11.51
N VAL A 152 4.87 11.55 -11.18
CA VAL A 152 5.11 10.55 -12.21
C VAL A 152 4.16 9.41 -11.88
N GLY A 153 3.29 9.04 -12.83
CA GLY A 153 2.25 8.03 -12.64
C GLY A 153 2.79 6.61 -12.40
N PRO A 154 1.88 5.64 -12.18
CA PRO A 154 2.26 4.25 -12.10
C PRO A 154 2.82 3.80 -13.46
N ILE A 155 3.64 2.75 -13.43
CA ILE A 155 4.07 2.03 -14.63
C ILE A 155 2.83 1.42 -15.27
N THR A 156 2.71 1.56 -16.59
CA THR A 156 1.61 0.98 -17.38
C THR A 156 1.93 -0.45 -17.81
N THR A 157 0.92 -1.17 -18.31
CA THR A 157 1.16 -2.51 -18.88
C THR A 157 2.12 -2.47 -20.07
N ASP A 158 2.00 -1.45 -20.92
CA ASP A 158 2.88 -1.25 -22.08
C ASP A 158 4.33 -0.98 -21.64
N ASP A 159 4.53 -0.16 -20.60
CA ASP A 159 5.86 0.06 -20.01
C ASP A 159 6.51 -1.25 -19.53
N VAL A 160 5.72 -2.17 -18.96
CA VAL A 160 6.22 -3.49 -18.53
C VAL A 160 6.55 -4.35 -19.75
N LEU A 161 5.65 -4.43 -20.74
CA LEU A 161 5.83 -5.22 -21.96
C LEU A 161 7.08 -4.79 -22.73
N GLU A 162 7.28 -3.49 -22.93
CA GLU A 162 8.45 -2.93 -23.62
C GLU A 162 9.77 -3.28 -22.89
N ARG A 163 9.70 -3.47 -21.57
CA ARG A 163 10.88 -3.70 -20.72
C ARG A 163 11.14 -5.17 -20.37
N LEU A 164 10.21 -6.08 -20.65
CA LEU A 164 10.36 -7.52 -20.33
C LEU A 164 11.68 -8.09 -20.85
N GLU A 165 12.07 -7.70 -22.06
CA GLU A 165 13.29 -8.19 -22.73
C GLU A 165 14.50 -7.28 -22.51
N THR A 166 14.34 -6.15 -21.80
CA THR A 166 15.47 -5.25 -21.52
C THR A 166 16.25 -5.64 -20.28
N PRO A 167 17.59 -5.80 -20.39
CA PRO A 167 18.45 -5.89 -19.22
C PRO A 167 18.32 -4.65 -18.34
N GLY A 168 18.10 -4.86 -17.04
CA GLY A 168 18.08 -3.77 -16.06
C GLY A 168 16.70 -3.38 -15.52
N MET A 169 15.61 -4.10 -15.87
CA MET A 169 14.36 -4.05 -15.10
C MET A 169 14.36 -5.17 -14.05
N ARG A 170 13.92 -4.85 -12.81
CA ARG A 170 13.68 -5.87 -11.77
C ARG A 170 12.20 -5.88 -11.38
N LEU A 171 11.44 -6.78 -11.99
CA LEU A 171 10.02 -6.96 -11.69
C LEU A 171 9.86 -7.85 -10.44
N VAL A 172 9.13 -7.36 -9.43
CA VAL A 172 8.97 -8.05 -8.14
C VAL A 172 7.48 -8.26 -7.84
N ASP A 173 7.08 -9.52 -7.67
CA ASP A 173 5.72 -9.92 -7.31
C ASP A 173 5.57 -10.07 -5.79
N ALA A 174 4.61 -9.33 -5.21
CA ALA A 174 4.32 -9.36 -3.77
C ALA A 174 3.25 -10.38 -3.34
N ARG A 175 2.70 -11.18 -4.26
CA ARG A 175 1.75 -12.26 -3.95
C ARG A 175 2.42 -13.38 -3.15
N SER A 176 1.60 -14.24 -2.57
CA SER A 176 2.10 -15.45 -1.92
C SER A 176 2.80 -16.38 -2.92
N PRO A 177 3.77 -17.20 -2.47
CA PRO A 177 4.56 -18.03 -3.38
C PRO A 177 3.73 -19.03 -4.21
N ASP A 178 2.64 -19.57 -3.65
CA ASP A 178 1.72 -20.46 -4.36
C ASP A 178 1.01 -19.74 -5.50
N ARG A 179 0.41 -18.57 -5.25
CA ARG A 179 -0.23 -17.75 -6.28
C ARG A 179 0.72 -17.32 -7.39
N TYR A 180 1.94 -16.95 -7.02
CA TYR A 180 3.01 -16.64 -7.98
C TYR A 180 3.33 -17.84 -8.90
N ARG A 181 3.35 -19.06 -8.36
CA ARG A 181 3.53 -20.30 -9.13
C ARG A 181 2.27 -20.77 -9.88
N GLY A 182 1.16 -20.03 -9.78
CA GLY A 182 -0.13 -20.42 -10.35
C GLY A 182 -0.83 -21.56 -9.61
N GLU A 183 -0.40 -21.86 -8.40
CA GLU A 183 -1.03 -22.83 -7.51
C GLU A 183 -2.15 -22.16 -6.72
N ASN A 184 -3.27 -22.86 -6.53
CA ASN A 184 -4.42 -22.38 -5.75
C ASN A 184 -4.98 -21.01 -6.19
N GLU A 185 -4.92 -20.69 -7.49
CA GLU A 185 -5.48 -19.44 -7.98
C GLU A 185 -7.01 -19.51 -7.99
N THR A 186 -7.63 -18.75 -7.08
CA THR A 186 -9.10 -18.67 -6.90
C THR A 186 -9.63 -17.25 -7.08
N ILE A 187 -8.76 -16.29 -7.36
CA ILE A 187 -9.08 -14.85 -7.44
C ILE A 187 -9.03 -14.38 -8.90
N ASP A 188 -7.98 -14.75 -9.62
CA ASP A 188 -7.71 -14.36 -11.00
C ASP A 188 -8.10 -15.49 -11.98
N PRO A 189 -8.47 -15.17 -13.23
CA PRO A 189 -8.91 -16.18 -14.22
C PRO A 189 -7.79 -17.14 -14.64
N VAL A 190 -6.53 -16.70 -14.54
CA VAL A 190 -5.35 -17.48 -14.92
C VAL A 190 -4.31 -17.36 -13.81
N GLY A 191 -3.77 -18.50 -13.37
CA GLY A 191 -2.64 -18.57 -12.42
C GLY A 191 -1.29 -18.40 -13.11
N GLY A 192 -0.26 -18.04 -12.35
CA GLY A 192 1.12 -17.90 -12.81
C GLY A 192 1.66 -16.51 -12.49
N HIS A 193 2.72 -16.13 -13.19
CA HIS A 193 3.36 -14.83 -13.04
C HIS A 193 3.85 -14.25 -14.36
N ILE A 194 4.22 -12.97 -14.31
CA ILE A 194 4.82 -12.27 -15.45
C ILE A 194 6.24 -12.84 -15.65
N PRO A 195 6.64 -13.26 -16.85
CA PRO A 195 7.97 -13.81 -17.11
C PRO A 195 9.10 -12.91 -16.61
N GLY A 196 10.11 -13.53 -16.00
CA GLY A 196 11.26 -12.81 -15.44
C GLY A 196 10.99 -12.08 -14.12
N ALA A 197 9.74 -12.00 -13.66
CA ALA A 197 9.46 -11.52 -12.32
C ALA A 197 10.12 -12.42 -11.26
N VAL A 198 10.44 -11.86 -10.10
CA VAL A 198 10.82 -12.62 -8.91
C VAL A 198 9.78 -12.44 -7.82
N ASN A 199 9.60 -13.46 -6.99
CA ASN A 199 8.66 -13.37 -5.88
C ASN A 199 9.36 -12.85 -4.60
N ARG A 200 8.77 -11.81 -4.01
CA ARG A 200 9.07 -11.35 -2.65
C ARG A 200 7.75 -11.14 -1.95
N PHE A 201 7.25 -12.17 -1.27
CA PHE A 201 5.96 -12.12 -0.59
C PHE A 201 5.96 -10.99 0.44
N PHE A 202 4.93 -10.15 0.44
CA PHE A 202 4.93 -8.93 1.27
C PHE A 202 5.11 -9.22 2.78
N ARG A 203 4.64 -10.37 3.26
CA ARG A 203 4.77 -10.79 4.66
C ARG A 203 6.21 -11.12 5.05
N ASP A 204 7.08 -11.42 4.10
CA ASP A 204 8.48 -11.72 4.39
C ASP A 204 9.26 -10.47 4.86
N ASN A 205 8.66 -9.27 4.74
CA ASN A 205 9.20 -8.04 5.33
C ASN A 205 8.90 -7.90 6.83
N LEU A 206 8.06 -8.78 7.38
CA LEU A 206 7.57 -8.69 8.75
C LEU A 206 8.25 -9.70 9.65
N ARG A 207 8.30 -9.38 10.93
CA ARG A 207 8.59 -10.33 12.01
C ARG A 207 7.31 -11.06 12.41
N ALA A 208 7.44 -12.07 13.25
CA ALA A 208 6.31 -12.88 13.72
C ALA A 208 5.25 -12.08 14.49
N ASP A 209 5.61 -10.93 15.06
CA ASP A 209 4.69 -10.02 15.77
C ASP A 209 3.94 -9.05 14.82
N GLY A 210 4.13 -9.18 13.50
CA GLY A 210 3.48 -8.34 12.49
C GLY A 210 4.12 -6.98 12.28
N ARG A 211 5.22 -6.66 13.00
CA ARG A 211 6.00 -5.45 12.79
C ARG A 211 7.00 -5.62 11.67
N TYR A 212 7.39 -4.53 11.02
CA TYR A 212 8.45 -4.57 10.02
C TYR A 212 9.78 -5.03 10.64
N LYS A 213 10.55 -5.79 9.87
CA LYS A 213 11.94 -6.13 10.22
C LYS A 213 12.80 -4.86 10.36
N PRO A 214 13.88 -4.90 11.15
CA PRO A 214 14.81 -3.78 11.25
C PRO A 214 15.38 -3.37 9.88
N ALA A 215 15.64 -2.08 9.68
CA ALA A 215 16.12 -1.52 8.42
C ALA A 215 17.36 -2.24 7.85
N ALA A 216 18.31 -2.63 8.70
CA ALA A 216 19.51 -3.35 8.27
C ALA A 216 19.21 -4.77 7.72
N GLU A 217 18.25 -5.48 8.33
CA GLU A 217 17.81 -6.80 7.90
C GLU A 217 17.05 -6.70 6.57
N LEU A 218 16.08 -5.77 6.49
CA LEU A 218 15.36 -5.48 5.25
C LEU A 218 16.32 -5.11 4.12
N ARG A 219 17.34 -4.28 4.40
CA ARG A 219 18.34 -3.90 3.41
C ARG A 219 19.11 -5.10 2.88
N ALA A 220 19.58 -5.99 3.75
CA ALA A 220 20.30 -7.18 3.33
C ALA A 220 19.43 -8.11 2.46
N GLU A 221 18.19 -8.36 2.89
CA GLU A 221 17.24 -9.19 2.14
C GLU A 221 16.86 -8.58 0.79
N TRP A 222 16.55 -7.28 0.76
CA TRP A 222 16.20 -6.59 -0.48
C TRP A 222 17.37 -6.56 -1.46
N LEU A 223 18.60 -6.29 -1.02
CA LEU A 223 19.77 -6.33 -1.91
C LEU A 223 19.97 -7.72 -2.57
N ALA A 224 19.68 -8.80 -1.83
CA ALA A 224 19.68 -10.15 -2.40
C ALA A 224 18.56 -10.32 -3.44
N VAL A 225 17.35 -9.82 -3.17
CA VAL A 225 16.23 -9.80 -4.14
C VAL A 225 16.57 -8.93 -5.36
N LEU A 226 17.30 -7.81 -5.22
CA LEU A 226 17.65 -6.93 -6.33
C LEU A 226 18.68 -7.55 -7.27
N ALA A 227 19.53 -8.46 -6.76
CA ALA A 227 20.55 -9.15 -7.55
C ALA A 227 21.42 -8.19 -8.38
N GLY A 228 21.77 -7.03 -7.81
CA GLY A 228 22.58 -6.00 -8.45
C GLY A 228 21.80 -4.91 -9.20
N ALA A 229 20.48 -5.03 -9.33
CA ALA A 229 19.64 -3.94 -9.84
C ALA A 229 19.63 -2.75 -8.87
N LEU A 230 19.57 -1.54 -9.43
CA LEU A 230 19.40 -0.31 -8.66
C LEU A 230 17.96 -0.19 -8.15
N PRO A 231 17.70 0.45 -7.00
CA PRO A 231 16.33 0.62 -6.47
C PRO A 231 15.33 1.23 -7.47
N GLU A 232 15.74 2.22 -8.25
CA GLU A 232 14.92 2.88 -9.28
C GLU A 232 14.59 2.00 -10.50
N GLN A 233 15.29 0.87 -10.65
CA GLN A 233 15.03 -0.15 -11.67
C GLN A 233 13.97 -1.17 -11.23
N VAL A 234 13.53 -1.10 -9.97
CA VAL A 234 12.57 -2.03 -9.41
C VAL A 234 11.15 -1.61 -9.74
N ILE A 235 10.39 -2.54 -10.28
CA ILE A 235 8.95 -2.39 -10.52
C ILE A 235 8.24 -3.43 -9.65
N HIS A 236 7.42 -2.97 -8.72
CA HIS A 236 6.60 -3.84 -7.90
C HIS A 236 5.26 -4.11 -8.57
N GLN A 237 4.77 -5.33 -8.42
CA GLN A 237 3.43 -5.75 -8.82
C GLN A 237 2.90 -6.79 -7.83
N CYS A 238 1.59 -7.05 -7.84
CA CYS A 238 1.01 -8.16 -7.10
C CYS A 238 -0.28 -8.68 -7.76
N GLY A 239 -1.35 -8.93 -7.01
CA GLY A 239 -2.66 -9.23 -7.60
C GLY A 239 -3.24 -8.02 -8.33
N SER A 240 -3.22 -6.83 -7.72
CA SER A 240 -3.95 -5.66 -8.23
C SER A 240 -3.37 -4.33 -7.72
N GLY A 241 -2.05 -4.25 -7.51
CA GLY A 241 -1.40 -3.01 -7.09
C GLY A 241 -1.71 -2.56 -5.65
N VAL A 242 -1.99 -3.50 -4.75
CA VAL A 242 -2.26 -3.21 -3.31
C VAL A 242 -1.09 -3.70 -2.45
N SER A 243 -0.93 -5.02 -2.28
CA SER A 243 0.14 -5.58 -1.44
C SER A 243 1.56 -5.26 -1.92
N ALA A 244 1.74 -4.90 -3.20
CA ALA A 244 3.00 -4.42 -3.76
C ALA A 244 3.49 -3.13 -3.08
N CYS A 245 2.57 -2.28 -2.63
CA CYS A 245 2.90 -1.04 -1.94
C CYS A 245 3.59 -1.29 -0.58
N HIS A 246 3.31 -2.44 0.06
CA HIS A 246 3.99 -2.86 1.28
C HIS A 246 5.48 -3.18 1.02
N ASN A 247 5.80 -3.74 -0.15
CA ASN A 247 7.20 -3.97 -0.55
C ASN A 247 7.93 -2.65 -0.81
N MET A 248 7.26 -1.68 -1.44
CA MET A 248 7.82 -0.33 -1.66
C MET A 248 8.18 0.34 -0.34
N LEU A 249 7.28 0.29 0.66
CA LEU A 249 7.57 0.82 1.99
C LEU A 249 8.76 0.10 2.65
N ALA A 250 8.84 -1.23 2.52
CA ALA A 250 9.97 -1.99 3.06
C ALA A 250 11.32 -1.57 2.44
N MET A 251 11.33 -1.25 1.15
CA MET A 251 12.53 -0.70 0.48
C MET A 251 12.88 0.71 0.97
N GLU A 252 11.89 1.58 1.21
CA GLU A 252 12.15 2.89 1.84
C GLU A 252 12.75 2.74 3.24
N ILE A 253 12.20 1.85 4.07
CA ILE A 253 12.75 1.55 5.40
C ILE A 253 14.21 1.03 5.29
N ALA A 254 14.51 0.23 4.27
CA ALA A 254 15.85 -0.28 3.98
C ALA A 254 16.84 0.76 3.42
N GLY A 255 16.39 2.00 3.18
CA GLY A 255 17.20 3.03 2.53
C GLY A 255 17.49 2.71 1.06
N LEU A 256 16.50 2.17 0.36
CA LEU A 256 16.53 1.82 -1.07
C LEU A 256 15.36 2.53 -1.80
N PRO A 257 15.34 3.87 -1.84
CA PRO A 257 14.20 4.63 -2.38
C PRO A 257 14.11 4.57 -3.91
N GLY A 258 12.96 4.92 -4.47
CA GLY A 258 12.80 5.20 -5.90
C GLY A 258 12.21 4.09 -6.75
N SER A 259 11.85 2.95 -6.15
CA SER A 259 11.09 1.89 -6.82
C SER A 259 9.74 2.38 -7.35
N ARG A 260 9.19 1.69 -8.35
CA ARG A 260 7.95 2.06 -9.04
C ARG A 260 6.90 0.98 -8.91
N LEU A 261 5.63 1.34 -9.12
CA LEU A 261 4.49 0.41 -9.05
C LEU A 261 3.91 0.19 -10.45
N TYR A 262 3.74 -1.07 -10.85
CA TYR A 262 2.80 -1.46 -11.89
C TYR A 262 1.42 -1.69 -11.26
N ALA A 263 0.56 -0.68 -11.32
CA ALA A 263 -0.72 -0.66 -10.60
C ALA A 263 -1.73 -1.69 -11.13
N GLY A 264 -1.73 -1.93 -12.44
CA GLY A 264 -2.56 -2.96 -13.08
C GLY A 264 -2.31 -4.35 -12.53
N SER A 265 -1.02 -4.65 -12.31
CA SER A 265 -0.57 -5.89 -11.67
C SER A 265 -1.12 -7.14 -12.37
N TRP A 266 -1.09 -8.30 -11.72
CA TRP A 266 -1.53 -9.57 -12.31
C TRP A 266 -2.96 -9.53 -12.85
N SER A 267 -3.88 -8.83 -12.16
CA SER A 267 -5.28 -8.74 -12.57
C SER A 267 -5.50 -8.04 -13.89
N GLU A 268 -4.65 -7.08 -14.25
CA GLU A 268 -4.65 -6.48 -15.59
C GLU A 268 -3.87 -7.36 -16.56
N TRP A 269 -2.75 -7.93 -16.12
CA TRP A 269 -1.89 -8.75 -16.98
C TRP A 269 -2.63 -9.95 -17.56
N CYS A 270 -3.25 -10.75 -16.69
CA CYS A 270 -3.78 -12.07 -17.03
C CYS A 270 -5.11 -12.05 -17.81
N VAL A 271 -5.77 -10.89 -17.95
CA VAL A 271 -7.01 -10.79 -18.75
C VAL A 271 -6.75 -10.76 -20.25
N ASP A 272 -5.52 -10.43 -20.67
CA ASP A 272 -5.11 -10.43 -22.07
C ASP A 272 -4.37 -11.75 -22.40
N PRO A 273 -4.97 -12.66 -23.18
CA PRO A 273 -4.36 -13.94 -23.52
C PRO A 273 -3.15 -13.80 -24.46
N GLY A 274 -2.90 -12.62 -25.03
CA GLY A 274 -1.72 -12.35 -25.85
C GLY A 274 -0.46 -12.07 -25.03
N ARG A 275 -0.58 -11.83 -23.71
CA ARG A 275 0.57 -11.53 -22.85
C ARG A 275 1.20 -12.81 -22.33
N PRO A 276 2.54 -12.87 -22.25
CA PRO A 276 3.22 -14.09 -21.84
C PRO A 276 3.04 -14.34 -20.34
N ILE A 277 2.98 -15.61 -19.97
CA ILE A 277 2.79 -16.11 -18.60
C ILE A 277 3.83 -17.20 -18.34
N ALA A 278 4.38 -17.23 -17.12
CA ALA A 278 5.30 -18.25 -16.63
C ALA A 278 4.77 -18.95 -15.37
#